data_AF-A0A518AT81-F1
#
_entry.id   AF-A0A518AT81-F1
#
_cell.length_a   1.000
_cell.length_b   1.000
_cell.length_c   1.000
_cell.angle_alpha   90.00
_cell.angle_beta   90.00
_cell.angle_gamma   90.00
#
_symmetry.space_group_name_H-M   'P 1'
#
loop_
_entity.id
_entity.type
_entity.pdbx_description
1 polymer ?
#
loop_
_entity_poly.entity_id
_entity_poly.type
_entity_poly.pdbx_seq_one_letter_code
_entity_poly.pdbx_strand_id
1 'polypeptide(L)'
;MPNRYRPLLRAEFCAGDQFAEAMFLLNAGYRAAAVSTSRTAVERLLKRVALMCPGWRTLRRPQIHRLTEFLLAEGVISEQERRDFTSFGNMASSVMHGGDCNMHKAAKIVAQGERIRASMLPILYNLVCTQPDTKREQAKSEWVELSKNRIADLDLPPIVGSVQEGGAPCKNA
;
A
#
# COMPACT_ATOMS: atom_id res chain seq x y z
N MET A 1 20.19 -7.90 3.44
CA MET A 1 19.61 -7.84 2.08
C MET A 1 18.27 -7.10 2.08
N PRO A 2 18.22 -5.87 1.55
CA PRO A 2 17.05 -4.98 1.47
C PRO A 2 16.00 -5.40 0.41
N ASN A 3 15.95 -6.66 0.00
CA ASN A 3 15.20 -7.11 -1.18
C ASN A 3 13.70 -7.37 -0.94
N ARG A 4 13.22 -7.39 0.32
CA ARG A 4 11.82 -7.77 0.64
C ARG A 4 10.80 -6.64 0.38
N TYR A 5 11.19 -5.39 0.60
CA TYR A 5 10.29 -4.23 0.50
C TYR A 5 10.49 -3.40 -0.78
N ARG A 6 11.56 -3.66 -1.53
CA ARG A 6 11.79 -3.10 -2.87
C ARG A 6 10.59 -3.29 -3.83
N PRO A 7 9.89 -4.44 -3.85
CA PRO A 7 8.68 -4.60 -4.65
C PRO A 7 7.56 -3.64 -4.27
N LEU A 8 7.40 -3.31 -2.97
CA LEU A 8 6.38 -2.35 -2.51
C LEU A 8 6.74 -0.91 -2.91
N LEU A 9 8.02 -0.54 -2.85
CA LEU A 9 8.49 0.75 -3.35
C LEU A 9 8.29 0.86 -4.87
N ARG A 10 8.66 -0.17 -5.64
CA ARG A 10 8.40 -0.24 -7.09
C ARG A 10 6.90 -0.17 -7.39
N ALA A 11 6.07 -0.86 -6.62
CA ALA A 11 4.61 -0.80 -6.77
C ALA A 11 4.05 0.59 -6.48
N GLU A 12 4.70 1.41 -5.64
CA GLU A 12 4.32 2.80 -5.44
C GLU A 12 4.65 3.67 -6.66
N PHE A 13 5.80 3.47 -7.29
CA PHE A 13 6.13 4.12 -8.55
C PHE A 13 5.14 3.73 -9.66
N CYS A 14 4.79 2.45 -9.79
CA CYS A 14 3.78 1.98 -10.74
C CYS A 14 2.33 2.40 -10.38
N ALA A 15 2.05 2.75 -9.12
CA ALA A 15 0.72 3.27 -8.74
C ALA A 15 0.60 4.79 -8.82
N GLY A 16 1.70 5.50 -9.15
CA GLY A 16 1.61 6.89 -9.58
C GLY A 16 0.60 7.09 -10.71
N ASP A 17 0.39 6.05 -11.51
CA ASP A 17 -0.61 6.01 -12.56
C ASP A 17 -2.03 6.28 -12.06
N GLN A 18 -2.40 5.90 -10.84
CA GLN A 18 -3.76 6.14 -10.32
C GLN A 18 -3.98 7.58 -9.85
N PHE A 19 -2.92 8.22 -9.37
CA PHE A 19 -2.93 9.63 -9.02
C PHE A 19 -3.03 10.49 -10.29
N ALA A 20 -2.25 10.14 -11.32
CA ALA A 20 -2.36 10.71 -12.65
C ALA A 20 -3.74 10.46 -13.30
N GLU A 21 -4.30 9.26 -13.14
CA GLU A 21 -5.65 8.91 -13.61
C GLU A 21 -6.73 9.75 -12.92
N ALA A 22 -6.64 9.96 -11.60
CA ALA A 22 -7.56 10.83 -10.87
C ALA A 22 -7.51 12.27 -11.40
N MET A 23 -6.31 12.79 -11.69
CA MET A 23 -6.13 14.11 -12.29
C MET A 23 -6.68 14.19 -13.72
N PHE A 24 -6.46 13.14 -14.53
CA PHE A 24 -7.03 13.04 -15.87
C PHE A 24 -8.56 13.07 -15.85
N LEU A 25 -9.18 12.25 -15.00
CA LEU A 25 -10.64 12.19 -14.83
C LEU A 25 -11.21 13.52 -14.35
N LEU A 26 -10.49 14.22 -13.45
CA LEU A 26 -10.88 15.54 -12.97
C LEU A 26 -10.91 16.53 -14.13
N ASN A 27 -9.84 16.59 -14.93
CA ASN A 27 -9.72 17.50 -16.08
C ASN A 27 -10.76 17.19 -17.16
N ALA A 28 -11.14 15.92 -17.33
CA ALA A 28 -12.20 15.49 -18.23
C ALA A 28 -13.63 15.73 -17.67
N GLY A 29 -13.76 16.23 -16.44
CA GLY A 29 -15.05 16.55 -15.82
C GLY A 29 -15.73 15.39 -15.11
N TYR A 30 -15.11 14.21 -15.03
CA TYR A 30 -15.61 13.03 -14.31
C TYR A 30 -15.33 13.14 -12.80
N ARG A 31 -15.99 14.09 -12.13
CA ARG A 31 -15.71 14.52 -10.74
C ARG A 31 -15.77 13.39 -9.71
N ALA A 32 -16.87 12.65 -9.66
CA ALA A 32 -17.05 11.57 -8.69
C ALA A 32 -16.08 10.41 -8.93
N ALA A 33 -15.81 10.09 -10.20
CA ALA A 33 -14.81 9.09 -10.58
C ALA A 33 -13.41 9.53 -10.16
N ALA A 34 -13.01 10.78 -10.41
CA ALA A 34 -11.74 11.34 -9.97
C ALA A 34 -11.54 11.23 -8.46
N VAL A 35 -12.57 11.59 -7.67
CA VAL A 35 -12.55 11.46 -6.21
C VAL A 35 -12.43 10.00 -5.77
N SER A 36 -13.18 9.08 -6.40
CA SER A 36 -13.12 7.65 -6.10
C SER A 36 -11.72 7.08 -6.39
N THR A 37 -11.16 7.38 -7.56
CA THR A 37 -9.82 6.93 -7.96
C THR A 37 -8.76 7.48 -7.01
N SER A 38 -8.82 8.77 -6.65
CA SER A 38 -7.93 9.38 -5.68
C SER A 38 -8.01 8.72 -4.29
N ARG A 39 -9.23 8.43 -3.80
CA ARG A 39 -9.44 7.71 -2.54
C ARG A 39 -8.82 6.32 -2.56
N THR A 40 -9.02 5.57 -3.65
CA THR A 40 -8.42 4.24 -3.82
C THR A 40 -6.89 4.31 -3.85
N ALA A 41 -6.31 5.32 -4.51
CA ALA A 41 -4.88 5.51 -4.58
C ALA A 41 -4.27 5.76 -3.18
N VAL A 42 -4.86 6.67 -2.40
CA VAL A 42 -4.44 6.94 -1.01
C VAL A 42 -4.61 5.70 -0.13
N GLU A 43 -5.72 4.98 -0.24
CA GLU A 43 -5.95 3.76 0.54
C GLU A 43 -4.90 2.69 0.23
N ARG A 44 -4.51 2.52 -1.04
CA ARG A 44 -3.44 1.59 -1.45
C ARG A 44 -2.07 2.01 -0.93
N LEU A 45 -1.75 3.29 -1.00
CA LEU A 45 -0.51 3.85 -0.46
C LEU A 45 -0.39 3.58 1.05
N LEU A 46 -1.43 3.90 1.82
CA LEU A 46 -1.47 3.63 3.26
C LEU A 46 -1.35 2.14 3.58
N LYS A 47 -2.02 1.27 2.80
CA LYS A 47 -1.89 -0.20 2.94
C LYS A 47 -0.45 -0.67 2.72
N ARG A 48 0.26 -0.12 1.73
CA ARG A 48 1.66 -0.50 1.46
C ARG A 48 2.60 -0.13 2.59
N VAL A 49 2.43 1.06 3.14
CA VAL A 49 3.21 1.53 4.28
C VAL A 49 2.93 0.66 5.50
N ALA A 50 1.66 0.40 5.76
CA ALA A 50 1.24 -0.40 6.90
C ALA A 50 1.67 -1.88 6.78
N LEU A 51 1.76 -2.44 5.57
CA LEU A 51 2.34 -3.77 5.30
C LEU A 51 3.83 -3.89 5.71
N MET A 52 4.55 -2.76 5.85
CA MET A 52 5.95 -2.74 6.32
C MET A 52 6.07 -2.64 7.84
N CYS A 53 4.95 -2.44 8.54
CA CYS A 53 4.93 -2.27 9.99
C CYS A 53 4.68 -3.61 10.72
N PRO A 54 5.29 -3.83 11.89
CA PRO A 54 4.90 -4.92 12.79
C PRO A 54 3.40 -4.88 13.09
N GLY A 55 2.77 -6.03 13.35
CA GLY A 55 1.37 -6.05 13.76
C GLY A 55 0.31 -5.80 12.67
N TRP A 56 0.69 -5.53 11.40
CA TRP A 56 -0.27 -5.34 10.28
C TRP A 56 -1.37 -6.41 10.21
N ARG A 57 -1.05 -7.67 10.55
CA ARG A 57 -1.98 -8.80 10.54
C ARG A 57 -3.20 -8.61 11.46
N THR A 58 -3.08 -7.77 12.48
CA THR A 58 -4.17 -7.43 13.40
C THR A 58 -5.22 -6.51 12.77
N LEU A 59 -4.86 -5.81 11.68
CA LEU A 59 -5.74 -4.85 11.03
C LEU A 59 -6.81 -5.56 10.17
N ARG A 60 -8.00 -5.74 10.74
CA ARG A 60 -9.16 -6.29 10.02
C ARG A 60 -9.87 -5.17 9.23
N ARG A 61 -10.04 -5.39 7.92
CA ARG A 61 -10.70 -4.46 6.97
C ARG A 61 -10.00 -3.09 6.90
N PRO A 62 -8.87 -2.99 6.19
CA PRO A 62 -8.07 -1.77 6.10
C PRO A 62 -8.81 -0.66 5.31
N GLN A 63 -9.46 0.24 6.04
CA GLN A 63 -10.00 1.51 5.53
C GLN A 63 -9.09 2.67 5.95
N ILE A 64 -9.14 3.80 5.25
CA ILE A 64 -8.25 4.96 5.48
C ILE A 64 -8.15 5.32 6.98
N HIS A 65 -9.29 5.47 7.66
CA HIS A 65 -9.31 5.81 9.09
C HIS A 65 -8.61 4.76 9.99
N ARG A 66 -8.84 3.47 9.77
CA ARG A 66 -8.19 2.41 10.54
C ARG A 66 -6.70 2.31 10.23
N LEU A 67 -6.34 2.54 8.96
CA LEU A 67 -4.96 2.56 8.50
C LEU A 67 -4.19 3.71 9.16
N THR A 68 -4.81 4.89 9.28
CA THR A 68 -4.17 6.05 9.88
C THR A 68 -4.01 5.91 11.39
N GLU A 69 -5.00 5.35 12.09
CA GLU A 69 -4.88 5.04 13.51
C GLU A 69 -3.76 4.03 13.78
N PHE A 70 -3.69 2.97 12.97
CA PHE A 70 -2.63 1.98 13.08
C PHE A 70 -1.24 2.59 12.82
N LEU A 71 -1.08 3.37 11.75
CA LEU A 71 0.19 4.01 11.42
C LEU A 71 0.62 5.05 12.46
N LEU A 72 -0.34 5.72 13.12
CA LEU A 72 -0.06 6.60 14.25
C LEU A 72 0.46 5.79 15.45
N ALA A 73 -0.21 4.69 15.79
CA ALA A 73 0.20 3.83 16.91
C ALA A 73 1.60 3.23 16.70
N GLU A 74 1.96 2.89 15.46
CA GLU A 74 3.30 2.43 15.08
C GLU A 74 4.34 3.56 15.00
N GLY A 75 3.95 4.82 15.24
CA GLY A 75 4.84 5.98 15.19
C GLY A 75 5.35 6.32 13.79
N VAL A 76 4.66 5.86 12.74
CA VAL A 76 5.04 6.04 11.34
C VAL A 76 4.57 7.39 10.81
N ILE A 77 3.42 7.85 11.27
CA ILE A 77 2.85 9.15 10.92
C ILE A 77 2.61 9.97 12.19
N SER A 78 2.62 11.28 12.04
CA SER A 78 2.28 12.25 13.08
C SER A 78 0.77 12.36 13.29
N GLU A 79 0.37 12.92 14.44
CA GLU A 79 -1.04 13.23 14.74
C GLU A 79 -1.65 14.23 13.74
N GLN A 80 -0.83 15.16 13.22
CA GLN A 80 -1.27 16.08 12.17
C GLN A 80 -1.61 15.34 10.88
N GLU A 81 -0.73 14.45 10.43
CA GLU A 81 -0.98 13.61 9.24
C GLU A 81 -2.22 12.72 9.44
N ARG A 82 -2.41 12.14 10.63
CA ARG A 82 -3.64 11.38 10.93
C ARG A 82 -4.90 12.22 10.71
N ARG A 83 -4.93 13.46 11.20
CA ARG A 83 -6.07 14.37 11.03
C ARG A 83 -6.31 14.70 9.58
N ASP A 84 -5.24 15.01 8.83
CA ASP A 84 -5.33 15.36 7.41
C ASP A 84 -5.84 14.19 6.56
N PHE A 85 -5.39 12.97 6.86
CA PHE A 85 -5.78 11.76 6.12
C PHE A 85 -7.22 11.35 6.46
N THR A 86 -7.63 11.52 7.72
CA THR A 86 -9.01 11.26 8.17
C THR A 86 -9.98 12.26 7.55
N SER A 87 -9.62 13.54 7.52
CA SER A 87 -10.39 14.59 6.86
C SER A 87 -10.58 14.29 5.36
N PHE A 88 -9.51 13.92 4.66
CA PHE A 88 -9.57 13.45 3.28
C PHE A 88 -10.53 12.25 3.12
N GLY A 89 -10.38 11.22 3.96
CA GLY A 89 -11.21 10.02 3.92
C GLY A 89 -12.71 10.31 4.08
N ASN A 90 -13.06 11.24 4.97
CA ASN A 90 -14.44 11.66 5.21
C ASN A 90 -15.01 12.43 4.00
N MET A 91 -14.26 13.39 3.46
CA MET A 91 -14.70 14.14 2.27
C MET A 91 -14.86 13.25 1.05
N ALA A 92 -13.92 12.35 0.80
CA ALA A 92 -13.98 11.43 -0.34
C ALA A 92 -15.13 10.41 -0.18
N SER A 93 -15.33 9.88 1.03
CA SER A 93 -16.42 8.92 1.28
C SER A 93 -17.79 9.59 1.17
N SER A 94 -17.93 10.86 1.58
CA SER A 94 -19.16 11.64 1.37
C SER A 94 -19.56 11.70 -0.10
N VAL A 95 -18.60 11.96 -1.01
CA VAL A 95 -18.85 11.97 -2.46
C VAL A 95 -19.22 10.57 -2.98
N MET A 96 -18.51 9.54 -2.53
CA MET A 96 -18.79 8.15 -2.95
C MET A 96 -20.16 7.63 -2.50
N HIS A 97 -20.71 8.18 -1.41
CA HIS A 97 -22.05 7.84 -0.92
C HIS A 97 -23.15 8.74 -1.50
N GLY A 98 -22.90 9.41 -2.62
CA GLY A 98 -23.90 10.23 -3.33
C GLY A 98 -24.02 11.66 -2.82
N GLY A 99 -23.10 12.12 -1.98
CA GLY A 99 -23.03 13.52 -1.57
C GLY A 99 -22.66 14.44 -2.74
N ASP A 100 -23.09 15.69 -2.68
CA ASP A 100 -22.86 16.66 -3.75
C ASP A 100 -21.35 16.82 -4.07
N CYS A 101 -21.04 16.85 -5.37
CA CYS A 101 -19.69 16.84 -5.91
C CYS A 101 -19.58 17.81 -7.11
N ASN A 102 -19.39 19.10 -6.78
CA ASN A 102 -19.02 20.10 -7.78
C ASN A 102 -17.52 20.05 -8.11
N MET A 103 -17.14 20.75 -9.18
CA MET A 103 -15.76 20.74 -9.68
C MET A 103 -14.75 21.24 -8.65
N HIS A 104 -15.08 22.31 -7.92
CA HIS A 104 -14.21 22.88 -6.90
C HIS A 104 -13.94 21.90 -5.75
N LYS A 105 -15.00 21.24 -5.25
CA LYS A 105 -14.89 20.23 -4.20
C LYS A 105 -14.09 19.01 -4.67
N ALA A 106 -14.33 18.54 -5.89
CA ALA A 106 -13.57 17.43 -6.49
C ALA A 106 -12.07 17.78 -6.60
N ALA A 107 -11.75 18.95 -7.13
CA ALA A 107 -10.37 19.43 -7.26
C ALA A 107 -9.67 19.54 -5.90
N LYS A 108 -10.36 20.07 -4.88
CA LYS A 108 -9.84 20.15 -3.52
C LYS A 108 -9.50 18.78 -2.94
N ILE A 109 -10.38 17.79 -3.12
CA ILE A 109 -10.18 16.42 -2.63
C ILE A 109 -9.01 15.75 -3.34
N VAL A 110 -8.95 15.83 -4.68
CA VAL A 110 -7.86 15.24 -5.46
C VAL A 110 -6.50 15.89 -5.11
N ALA A 111 -6.46 17.22 -4.99
CA ALA A 111 -5.24 17.93 -4.57
C ALA A 111 -4.81 17.59 -3.14
N GLN A 112 -5.74 17.24 -2.25
CA GLN A 112 -5.39 16.73 -0.93
C GLN A 112 -4.83 15.30 -1.01
N GLY A 113 -5.37 14.44 -1.87
CA GLY A 113 -4.81 13.12 -2.15
C GLY A 113 -3.34 13.18 -2.63
N GLU A 114 -3.03 14.10 -3.54
CA GLU A 114 -1.64 14.33 -4.00
C GLU A 114 -0.71 14.81 -2.87
N ARG A 115 -1.19 15.68 -1.99
CA ARG A 115 -0.41 16.12 -0.83
C ARG A 115 -0.11 14.97 0.13
N ILE A 116 -1.07 14.06 0.33
CA ILE A 116 -0.87 12.83 1.10
C ILE A 116 0.17 11.94 0.42
N ARG A 117 0.11 11.77 -0.90
CA ARG A 117 1.14 11.05 -1.66
C ARG A 117 2.52 11.65 -1.41
N ALA A 118 2.66 12.97 -1.55
CA ALA A 118 3.92 13.67 -1.35
C ALA A 118 4.47 13.52 0.08
N SER A 119 3.62 13.55 1.12
CA SER A 119 4.06 13.36 2.51
C SER A 119 4.47 11.92 2.82
N MET A 120 3.78 10.95 2.24
CA MET A 120 4.04 9.52 2.48
C MET A 120 5.23 8.97 1.69
N LEU A 121 5.62 9.58 0.57
CA LEU A 121 6.76 9.11 -0.24
C LEU A 121 8.09 9.09 0.55
N PRO A 122 8.49 10.15 1.27
CA PRO A 122 9.66 10.12 2.16
C PRO A 122 9.55 9.07 3.26
N ILE A 123 8.36 8.89 3.85
CA ILE A 123 8.11 7.89 4.91
C ILE A 123 8.31 6.48 4.35
N LEU A 124 7.73 6.18 3.19
CA LEU A 124 7.89 4.90 2.50
C LEU A 124 9.36 4.65 2.14
N TYR A 125 10.05 5.66 1.62
CA TYR A 125 11.48 5.57 1.31
C TYR A 125 12.30 5.26 2.56
N ASN A 126 12.09 5.99 3.65
CA ASN A 126 12.77 5.77 4.92
C ASN A 126 12.51 4.37 5.45
N LEU A 127 11.25 3.91 5.50
CA LEU A 127 10.92 2.55 5.94
C LEU A 127 11.62 1.46 5.12
N VAL A 128 11.79 1.67 3.81
CA VAL A 128 12.51 0.74 2.93
C VAL A 128 14.02 0.80 3.18
N CYS A 129 14.57 1.98 3.47
CA CYS A 129 16.00 2.22 3.61
C CYS A 129 16.57 1.99 5.03
N THR A 130 15.77 2.14 6.09
CA THR A 130 16.27 2.23 7.48
C THR A 130 15.85 1.10 8.41
N GLN A 131 14.99 0.15 8.00
CA GLN A 131 14.64 -0.96 8.90
C GLN A 131 15.86 -1.85 9.22
N PRO A 132 16.30 -1.93 10.49
CA PRO A 132 17.45 -2.73 10.89
C PRO A 132 17.16 -4.23 10.78
N ASP A 133 18.21 -5.02 10.48
CA ASP A 133 18.15 -6.48 10.27
C ASP A 133 17.60 -7.27 11.47
N THR A 134 17.44 -6.68 12.66
CA THR A 134 16.90 -7.35 13.86
C THR A 134 15.38 -7.55 13.82
N LYS A 135 14.60 -6.58 13.32
CA LYS A 135 13.16 -6.79 13.04
C LYS A 135 12.93 -7.73 11.84
N ARG A 136 13.94 -7.91 10.99
CA ARG A 136 13.95 -8.83 9.86
C ARG A 136 14.11 -10.29 10.29
N GLU A 137 14.80 -10.57 11.40
CA GLU A 137 14.86 -11.93 11.98
C GLU A 137 13.53 -12.31 12.63
N GLN A 138 12.92 -11.43 13.44
CA GLN A 138 11.58 -11.68 13.99
C GLN A 138 10.53 -11.90 12.89
N ALA A 139 10.47 -11.02 11.87
CA ALA A 139 9.53 -11.15 10.76
C ALA A 139 9.86 -12.29 9.78
N LYS A 140 11.05 -12.90 9.86
CA LYS A 140 11.40 -14.15 9.15
C LYS A 140 10.99 -15.36 9.97
N SER A 141 11.33 -15.39 11.26
CA SER A 141 10.95 -16.46 12.19
C SER A 141 9.44 -16.62 12.26
N GLU A 142 8.69 -15.53 12.38
CA GLU A 142 7.22 -15.54 12.33
C GLU A 142 6.68 -16.03 10.98
N TRP A 143 7.35 -15.73 9.87
CA TRP A 143 6.93 -16.19 8.53
C TRP A 143 7.23 -17.67 8.33
N VAL A 144 8.36 -18.17 8.84
CA VAL A 144 8.76 -19.57 8.77
C VAL A 144 7.85 -20.43 9.66
N GLU A 145 7.50 -19.96 10.84
CA GLU A 145 6.51 -20.62 11.71
C GLU A 145 5.12 -20.65 11.07
N LEU A 146 4.68 -19.55 10.46
CA LEU A 146 3.39 -19.50 9.77
C LEU A 146 3.35 -20.35 8.49
N SER A 147 4.46 -20.46 7.76
CA SER A 147 4.52 -21.36 6.61
C SER A 147 4.47 -22.82 7.02
N LYS A 148 5.11 -23.19 8.15
CA LYS A 148 5.05 -24.55 8.69
C LYS A 148 3.63 -24.91 9.12
N ASN A 149 2.93 -23.99 9.78
CA ASN A 149 1.55 -24.21 10.23
C ASN A 149 0.55 -24.22 9.06
N ARG A 150 0.69 -23.34 8.07
CA ARG A 150 -0.17 -23.35 6.87
C ARG A 150 0.06 -24.53 5.94
N ILE A 151 1.29 -25.05 5.84
CA ILE A 151 1.59 -26.23 5.02
C ILE A 151 1.08 -27.51 5.70
N ALA A 152 1.06 -27.56 7.04
CA ALA A 152 0.44 -28.67 7.76
C ALA A 152 -1.10 -28.68 7.64
N ASP A 153 -1.74 -27.51 7.52
CA ASP A 153 -3.19 -27.38 7.32
C ASP A 153 -3.63 -27.58 5.85
N LEU A 154 -2.67 -27.60 4.92
CA LEU A 154 -2.91 -27.89 3.51
C LEU A 154 -2.45 -29.33 3.26
N ASP A 155 -3.37 -30.28 3.27
CA ASP A 155 -3.18 -31.68 2.79
C ASP A 155 -2.73 -31.69 1.31
N LEU A 156 -1.51 -31.23 1.06
CA LEU A 156 -0.90 -31.17 -0.26
C LEU A 156 0.06 -32.34 -0.39
N PRO A 157 -0.10 -33.19 -1.42
CA PRO A 157 0.81 -34.30 -1.63
C PRO A 157 2.24 -33.79 -1.89
N PRO A 158 3.28 -34.52 -1.43
CA PRO A 158 4.65 -34.09 -1.59
C PRO A 158 4.99 -33.91 -3.07
N ILE A 159 5.50 -32.73 -3.43
CA ILE A 159 5.99 -32.46 -4.78
C ILE A 159 7.27 -33.27 -4.98
N VAL A 160 7.14 -34.42 -5.63
CA VAL A 160 8.27 -35.21 -6.13
C VAL A 160 8.75 -34.57 -7.43
N GLY A 161 9.99 -34.12 -7.47
CA GLY A 161 10.63 -33.60 -8.66
C GLY A 161 11.98 -32.97 -8.37
N SER A 162 13.00 -33.80 -8.17
CA SER A 162 14.40 -33.37 -8.11
C SER A 162 14.80 -32.66 -9.39
N VAL A 163 15.08 -31.36 -9.31
CA VAL A 163 15.71 -30.59 -10.39
C VAL A 163 17.13 -31.11 -10.56
N GLN A 164 17.37 -31.90 -11.61
CA GLN A 164 18.73 -32.15 -12.10
C GLN A 164 19.24 -30.87 -12.77
N GLU A 165 20.31 -30.31 -12.20
CA GLU A 165 21.14 -29.30 -12.85
C GLU A 165 21.80 -29.92 -14.09
N GLY A 166 21.60 -29.31 -15.26
CA GLY A 166 22.23 -29.75 -16.50
C GLY A 166 21.97 -28.74 -17.61
N GLY A 167 22.94 -27.84 -17.82
CA GLY A 167 22.87 -26.79 -18.83
C GLY A 167 23.00 -27.31 -20.26
N ALA A 168 22.46 -26.53 -21.19
CA ALA A 168 22.88 -26.51 -22.59
C ALA A 168 22.78 -25.06 -23.12
N PRO A 169 23.75 -24.57 -23.91
CA PRO A 169 23.77 -23.19 -24.37
C PRO A 169 22.84 -22.99 -25.57
N CYS A 170 22.10 -21.88 -25.57
CA CYS A 170 21.28 -21.47 -26.71
C CYS A 170 22.15 -21.17 -27.92
N LYS A 171 21.94 -21.90 -29.03
CA LYS A 171 22.37 -21.48 -30.36
C LYS A 171 21.27 -20.64 -30.99
N ASN A 172 21.63 -19.45 -31.45
CA ASN A 172 20.77 -18.57 -32.23
C ASN A 172 20.44 -19.22 -33.58
N ALA A 173 19.16 -19.14 -33.97
CA ALA A 173 18.68 -19.29 -35.33
C ALA A 173 17.73 -18.13 -35.63
#